data_AF-A0A952KGJ0-F1
#
_entry.id   AF-A0A952KGJ0-F1
#
_cell.length_a   1.000
_cell.length_b   1.000
_cell.length_c   1.000
_cell.angle_alpha   90.00
_cell.angle_beta   90.00
_cell.angle_gamma   90.00
#
_symmetry.space_group_name_H-M   'P 1'
#
loop_
_entity.id
_entity.type
_entity.pdbx_description
1 polymer ?
#
loop_
_entity_poly.entity_id
_entity_poly.type
_entity_poly.pdbx_seq_one_letter_code
_entity_poly.pdbx_strand_id
1 'polypeptide(L)'
;MASLSDQEIRHYRERGYVVPQFRLDDAWVSRLQDALNTLIRNNPGVRPEKLVSAHIEGQNDEGVRGSRDFFDLAMNPDIIDLVAQAIGPDVILWGCHVFCKPAGEGYETPWHQDGHYWPIRPLANCTVWVALEPSTRENGCLRVIPGSHTDKKLHPHLHEDRTDLTLKALRYMPGTSLFDRSLRPADGKTGVAVSFATRPPWLLRGEDKTGRNDFAVGHRDA
;
A
#
# COMPACT_ATOMS: atom_id res chain seq x y z
N MET A 1 2.41 20.08 11.16
CA MET A 1 2.88 18.71 11.02
C MET A 1 2.00 17.82 11.86
N ALA A 2 1.34 16.88 11.22
CA ALA A 2 0.53 15.88 11.87
C ALA A 2 1.39 15.03 12.81
N SER A 3 0.79 14.58 13.91
CA SER A 3 1.48 13.72 14.86
C SER A 3 0.52 12.71 15.45
N LEU A 4 1.03 11.51 15.73
CA LEU A 4 0.34 10.56 16.58
C LEU A 4 0.56 10.96 18.04
N SER A 5 -0.48 10.86 18.85
CA SER A 5 -0.38 10.92 20.31
C SER A 5 0.31 9.66 20.86
N ASP A 6 0.81 9.74 22.09
CA ASP A 6 1.39 8.57 22.79
C ASP A 6 0.39 7.40 22.89
N GLN A 7 -0.90 7.71 23.01
CA GLN A 7 -1.95 6.70 23.05
C GLN A 7 -2.12 6.01 21.69
N GLU A 8 -2.11 6.77 20.59
CA GLU A 8 -2.18 6.23 19.23
C GLU A 8 -0.95 5.39 18.88
N ILE A 9 0.26 5.84 19.25
CA ILE A 9 1.50 5.09 19.07
C ILE A 9 1.45 3.77 19.85
N ARG A 10 1.01 3.81 21.10
CA ARG A 10 0.86 2.61 21.93
C ARG A 10 -0.15 1.64 21.32
N HIS A 11 -1.30 2.16 20.87
CA HIS A 11 -2.32 1.36 20.21
C HIS A 11 -1.78 0.67 18.96
N TYR A 12 -1.03 1.39 18.11
CA TYR A 12 -0.37 0.80 16.94
C TYR A 12 0.59 -0.33 17.32
N ARG A 13 1.44 -0.12 18.34
CA ARG A 13 2.41 -1.13 18.79
C ARG A 13 1.76 -2.38 19.36
N GLU A 14 0.74 -2.22 20.20
CA GLU A 14 0.06 -3.33 20.90
C GLU A 14 -0.98 -4.04 20.03
N ARG A 15 -1.68 -3.30 19.16
CA ARG A 15 -2.84 -3.80 18.39
C ARG A 15 -2.56 -3.98 16.91
N GLY A 16 -1.48 -3.42 16.39
CA GLY A 16 -1.04 -3.59 15.00
C GLY A 16 -1.72 -2.66 13.99
N TYR A 17 -2.56 -1.75 14.46
CA TYR A 17 -3.22 -0.74 13.63
C TYR A 17 -3.52 0.51 14.47
N VAL A 18 -3.79 1.63 13.80
CA VAL A 18 -4.31 2.86 14.43
C VAL A 18 -5.14 3.62 13.42
N VAL A 19 -6.23 4.25 13.88
CA VAL A 19 -6.97 5.25 13.11
C VAL A 19 -6.61 6.60 13.71
N PRO A 20 -5.71 7.38 13.09
CA PRO A 20 -5.25 8.64 13.67
C PRO A 20 -6.39 9.65 13.76
N GLN A 21 -6.29 10.66 14.61
CA GLN A 21 -7.22 11.81 14.58
C GLN A 21 -7.07 12.67 13.32
N PHE A 22 -5.87 12.65 12.71
CA PHE A 22 -5.59 13.37 11.46
C PHE A 22 -6.59 13.01 10.36
N ARG A 23 -7.02 14.03 9.61
CA ARG A 23 -7.87 13.91 8.42
C ARG A 23 -7.26 14.73 7.31
N LEU A 24 -7.34 14.22 6.07
CA LEU A 24 -7.14 15.06 4.90
C LEU A 24 -8.28 16.10 4.84
N ASP A 25 -7.96 17.29 4.36
CA ASP A 25 -8.98 18.30 4.10
C ASP A 25 -9.86 17.92 2.90
N ASP A 26 -11.00 18.59 2.76
CA ASP A 26 -11.98 18.32 1.70
C ASP A 26 -11.40 18.56 0.31
N ALA A 27 -10.43 19.47 0.16
CA ALA A 27 -9.79 19.75 -1.12
C ALA A 27 -8.93 18.57 -1.57
N TRP A 28 -8.17 17.96 -0.66
CA TRP A 28 -7.42 16.73 -0.90
C TRP A 28 -8.35 15.57 -1.23
N VAL A 29 -9.43 15.38 -0.47
CA VAL A 29 -10.40 14.31 -0.72
C VAL A 29 -11.03 14.47 -2.10
N SER A 30 -11.50 15.68 -2.43
CA SER A 30 -12.09 16.00 -3.74
C SER A 30 -11.11 15.75 -4.89
N ARG A 31 -9.86 16.24 -4.77
CA ARG A 31 -8.79 15.99 -5.76
C ARG A 31 -8.57 14.49 -6.00
N LEU A 32 -8.56 13.68 -4.94
CA LEU A 32 -8.33 12.25 -5.05
C LEU A 32 -9.54 11.50 -5.62
N GLN A 33 -10.76 11.96 -5.34
CA GLN A 33 -11.97 11.44 -5.97
C GLN A 33 -11.96 11.73 -7.48
N ASP A 34 -11.59 12.94 -7.90
CA ASP A 34 -11.44 13.30 -9.31
C ASP A 34 -10.31 12.51 -9.99
N ALA A 35 -9.19 12.31 -9.31
CA ALA A 35 -8.08 11.50 -9.77
C ALA A 35 -8.50 10.03 -9.95
N LEU A 36 -9.29 9.47 -9.01
CA LEU A 36 -9.85 8.13 -9.11
C LEU A 36 -10.80 7.99 -10.29
N ASN A 37 -11.73 8.92 -10.46
CA ASN A 37 -12.66 8.92 -11.58
C ASN A 37 -11.91 8.99 -12.92
N THR A 38 -10.87 9.81 -12.99
CA THR A 38 -10.01 9.92 -14.17
C THR A 38 -9.21 8.65 -14.42
N LEU A 39 -8.66 8.04 -13.36
CA LEU A 39 -7.94 6.78 -13.42
C LEU A 39 -8.83 5.67 -13.99
N ILE A 40 -10.07 5.54 -13.52
CA ILE A 40 -11.02 4.55 -14.04
C ILE A 40 -11.31 4.79 -15.53
N ARG A 41 -11.61 6.03 -15.93
CA ARG A 41 -11.88 6.37 -17.34
C ARG A 41 -10.70 6.09 -18.28
N ASN A 42 -9.48 6.34 -17.80
CA ASN A 42 -8.26 6.16 -18.59
C ASN A 42 -7.81 4.71 -18.73
N ASN A 43 -8.46 3.77 -18.03
CA ASN A 43 -8.13 2.35 -18.01
C ASN A 43 -9.33 1.48 -18.42
N PRO A 44 -9.89 1.68 -19.63
CA PRO A 44 -11.05 0.90 -20.07
C PRO A 44 -10.70 -0.60 -20.12
N GLY A 45 -11.60 -1.44 -19.62
CA GLY A 45 -11.41 -2.90 -19.56
C GLY A 45 -10.60 -3.39 -18.35
N VAL A 46 -10.02 -2.49 -17.55
CA VAL A 46 -9.44 -2.85 -16.25
C VAL A 46 -10.49 -2.68 -15.16
N ARG A 47 -10.77 -3.75 -14.41
CA ARG A 47 -11.67 -3.66 -13.25
C ARG A 47 -11.11 -2.68 -12.21
N PRO A 48 -11.95 -1.93 -11.47
CA PRO A 48 -11.47 -0.99 -10.45
C PRO A 48 -10.60 -1.65 -9.37
N GLU A 49 -10.92 -2.89 -8.98
CA GLU A 49 -10.10 -3.67 -8.05
C GLU A 49 -8.75 -4.08 -8.64
N LYS A 50 -8.51 -3.90 -9.94
CA LYS A 50 -7.27 -4.23 -10.67
C LYS A 50 -6.43 -3.01 -11.03
N LEU A 51 -6.76 -1.82 -10.53
CA LEU A 51 -5.97 -0.59 -10.68
C LEU A 51 -4.72 -0.61 -9.76
N VAL A 52 -3.75 -1.45 -10.13
CA VAL A 52 -2.49 -1.67 -9.43
C VAL A 52 -1.48 -0.58 -9.79
N SER A 53 -0.61 -0.25 -8.84
CA SER A 53 0.49 0.71 -9.03
C SER A 53 0.02 2.09 -9.52
N ALA A 54 -1.14 2.55 -9.05
CA ALA A 54 -1.78 3.79 -9.52
C ALA A 54 -0.92 5.06 -9.37
N HIS A 55 0.02 5.09 -8.43
CA HIS A 55 1.05 6.15 -8.28
C HIS A 55 2.08 6.27 -9.41
N ILE A 56 2.26 5.24 -10.24
CA ILE A 56 3.21 5.31 -11.36
C ILE A 56 2.51 6.07 -12.48
N GLU A 57 2.93 7.30 -12.71
CA GLU A 57 2.36 8.15 -13.75
C GLU A 57 2.57 7.54 -15.15
N GLY A 58 1.52 7.56 -15.97
CA GLY A 58 1.55 6.94 -17.29
C GLY A 58 1.41 5.41 -17.23
N GLN A 59 1.74 4.74 -18.33
CA GLN A 59 1.54 3.29 -18.48
C GLN A 59 2.53 2.50 -17.62
N ASN A 60 2.06 1.76 -16.62
CA ASN A 60 2.90 0.86 -15.81
C ASN A 60 2.94 -0.58 -16.36
N ASP A 61 3.80 -1.39 -15.75
CA ASP A 61 4.06 -2.79 -16.13
C ASP A 61 2.87 -3.72 -15.80
N GLU A 62 1.92 -3.26 -14.98
CA GLU A 62 0.69 -3.98 -14.63
C GLU A 62 -0.48 -3.68 -15.58
N GLY A 63 -0.23 -2.98 -16.69
CA GLY A 63 -1.27 -2.66 -17.67
C GLY A 63 -2.16 -1.48 -17.28
N VAL A 64 -1.79 -0.72 -16.24
CA VAL A 64 -2.56 0.42 -15.75
C VAL A 64 -1.85 1.72 -16.10
N ARG A 65 -2.58 2.68 -16.65
CA ARG A 65 -2.17 4.07 -16.78
C ARG A 65 -2.44 4.79 -15.47
N GLY A 66 -1.42 5.00 -14.63
CA GLY A 66 -1.57 5.62 -13.32
C GLY A 66 -1.67 7.16 -13.36
N SER A 67 -1.81 7.76 -12.18
CA SER A 67 -1.87 9.21 -11.94
C SER A 67 -0.86 9.63 -10.87
N ARG A 68 -0.20 10.77 -11.15
CA ARG A 68 0.70 11.44 -10.22
C ARG A 68 0.02 11.82 -8.90
N ASP A 69 -1.29 12.07 -8.89
CA ASP A 69 -2.03 12.46 -7.67
C ASP A 69 -1.88 11.44 -6.53
N PHE A 70 -1.83 10.14 -6.86
CA PHE A 70 -1.64 9.10 -5.85
C PHE A 70 -0.20 9.05 -5.31
N PHE A 71 0.78 9.43 -6.13
CA PHE A 71 2.15 9.59 -5.68
C PHE A 71 2.30 10.84 -4.79
N ASP A 72 1.68 11.95 -5.18
CA ASP A 72 1.66 13.17 -4.38
C ASP A 72 1.00 12.94 -3.01
N LEU A 73 -0.07 12.15 -2.95
CA LEU A 73 -0.65 11.69 -1.67
C LEU A 73 0.35 10.88 -0.85
N ALA A 74 1.05 9.92 -1.47
CA ALA A 74 2.03 9.10 -0.78
C ALA A 74 3.23 9.92 -0.26
N MET A 75 3.51 11.06 -0.89
CA MET A 75 4.51 12.05 -0.51
C MET A 75 3.99 13.14 0.45
N ASN A 76 2.71 13.10 0.85
CA ASN A 76 2.15 14.12 1.71
C ASN A 76 2.94 14.18 3.03
N PRO A 77 3.46 15.36 3.44
CA PRO A 77 4.37 15.47 4.57
C PRO A 77 3.72 15.04 5.89
N ASP A 78 2.43 15.37 6.09
CA ASP A 78 1.70 14.95 7.28
C ASP A 78 1.55 13.42 7.34
N ILE A 79 1.33 12.75 6.21
CA ILE A 79 1.29 11.27 6.14
C ILE A 79 2.66 10.69 6.46
N ILE A 80 3.74 11.22 5.86
CA ILE A 80 5.12 10.77 6.10
C ILE A 80 5.51 10.96 7.58
N ASP A 81 5.09 12.05 8.22
CA ASP A 81 5.33 12.31 9.64
C ASP A 81 4.61 11.32 10.56
N LEU A 82 3.38 10.92 10.23
CA LEU A 82 2.65 9.88 10.97
C LEU A 82 3.31 8.51 10.78
N VAL A 83 3.66 8.14 9.54
CA VAL A 83 4.35 6.87 9.23
C VAL A 83 5.71 6.80 9.95
N ALA A 84 6.42 7.93 10.05
CA ALA A 84 7.67 8.06 10.81
C ALA A 84 7.61 7.49 12.21
N GLN A 85 6.54 7.88 12.92
CA GLN A 85 6.36 7.61 14.33
C GLN A 85 6.02 6.13 14.54
N ALA A 86 5.44 5.50 13.52
CA ALA A 86 5.10 4.09 13.51
C ALA A 86 6.29 3.17 13.17
N ILE A 87 7.07 3.48 12.13
CA ILE A 87 8.10 2.56 11.59
C ILE A 87 9.54 3.05 11.67
N GLY A 88 9.76 4.29 12.08
CA GLY A 88 11.09 4.92 12.14
C GLY A 88 11.27 6.07 11.15
N PRO A 89 12.37 6.82 11.28
CA PRO A 89 12.56 8.08 10.55
C PRO A 89 12.80 7.86 9.05
N ASP A 90 13.40 6.73 8.66
CA ASP A 90 13.71 6.43 7.27
C ASP A 90 12.53 5.68 6.61
N VAL A 91 11.87 6.29 5.63
CA VAL A 91 10.63 5.79 5.04
C VAL A 91 10.80 5.56 3.55
N ILE A 92 10.51 4.35 3.11
CA ILE A 92 10.50 3.95 1.70
C ILE A 92 9.08 3.60 1.31
N LEU A 93 8.55 4.24 0.27
CA LEU A 93 7.35 3.80 -0.42
C LEU A 93 7.74 2.72 -1.42
N TRP A 94 7.09 1.56 -1.36
CA TRP A 94 7.33 0.51 -2.33
C TRP A 94 6.07 0.14 -3.11
N GLY A 95 4.90 0.64 -2.73
CA GLY A 95 3.73 0.52 -3.60
C GLY A 95 2.52 1.33 -3.18
N CYS A 96 1.70 1.67 -4.16
CA CYS A 96 0.40 2.31 -3.97
C CYS A 96 -0.62 1.66 -4.90
N HIS A 97 -1.70 1.19 -4.32
CA HIS A 97 -2.82 0.62 -5.04
C HIS A 97 -4.12 1.31 -4.63
N VAL A 98 -5.06 1.43 -5.56
CA VAL A 98 -6.41 1.92 -5.29
C VAL A 98 -7.28 0.75 -4.86
N PHE A 99 -8.01 0.93 -3.75
CA PHE A 99 -8.99 -0.03 -3.26
C PHE A 99 -10.40 0.46 -3.64
N CYS A 100 -10.83 0.15 -4.86
CA CYS A 100 -12.15 0.54 -5.38
C CYS A 100 -12.98 -0.72 -5.62
N LYS A 101 -14.06 -0.90 -4.85
CA LYS A 101 -14.99 -2.03 -4.95
C LYS A 101 -16.34 -1.51 -5.43
N PRO A 102 -16.75 -1.80 -6.68
CA PRO A 102 -18.05 -1.38 -7.16
C PRO A 102 -19.18 -2.02 -6.34
N ALA A 103 -20.27 -1.28 -6.15
CA ALA A 103 -21.43 -1.77 -5.41
C ALA A 103 -22.03 -3.02 -6.10
N GLY A 104 -22.34 -4.05 -5.30
CA GLY A 104 -23.00 -5.28 -5.76
C GLY A 104 -22.11 -6.27 -6.50
N GLU A 105 -21.00 -5.85 -7.10
CA GLU A 105 -20.09 -6.73 -7.86
C GLU A 105 -18.63 -6.68 -7.39
N GLY A 106 -18.36 -5.97 -6.29
CA GLY A 106 -17.04 -5.79 -5.73
C GLY A 106 -16.43 -7.10 -5.21
N TYR A 107 -15.15 -7.32 -5.48
CA TYR A 107 -14.46 -8.54 -5.03
C TYR A 107 -14.26 -8.59 -3.51
N GLU A 108 -14.32 -9.81 -2.96
CA GLU A 108 -14.03 -10.05 -1.55
C GLU A 108 -12.53 -9.86 -1.27
N THR A 109 -12.19 -9.39 -0.08
CA THR A 109 -10.82 -9.41 0.44
C THR A 109 -10.77 -10.44 1.56
N PRO A 110 -10.22 -11.64 1.33
CA PRO A 110 -10.18 -12.68 2.35
C PRO A 110 -9.20 -12.29 3.46
N TRP A 111 -9.29 -13.00 4.59
CA TRP A 111 -8.28 -12.87 5.64
C TRP A 111 -6.90 -13.23 5.10
N HIS A 112 -5.92 -12.36 5.34
CA HIS A 112 -4.56 -12.54 4.87
C HIS A 112 -3.57 -11.81 5.77
N GLN A 113 -2.30 -12.08 5.55
CA GLN A 113 -1.18 -11.39 6.17
C GLN A 113 -0.37 -10.80 5.03
N ASP A 114 -0.35 -9.47 4.95
CA ASP A 114 0.36 -8.74 3.91
C ASP A 114 1.81 -9.21 3.76
N GLY A 115 2.52 -9.38 4.88
CA GLY A 115 3.93 -9.78 4.88
C GLY A 115 4.25 -11.13 4.25
N HIS A 116 3.25 -11.99 4.02
CA HIS A 116 3.43 -13.25 3.31
C HIS A 116 3.78 -13.05 1.82
N TYR A 117 3.20 -12.01 1.22
CA TYR A 117 3.34 -11.74 -0.20
C TYR A 117 4.58 -10.91 -0.51
N TRP A 118 5.07 -10.12 0.46
CA TRP A 118 6.05 -9.07 0.18
C TRP A 118 7.51 -9.55 0.31
N PRO A 119 8.36 -9.18 -0.67
CA PRO A 119 9.78 -9.50 -0.65
C PRO A 119 10.58 -8.57 0.27
N ILE A 120 10.12 -8.32 1.50
CA ILE A 120 10.71 -7.33 2.40
C ILE A 120 11.33 -8.02 3.61
N ARG A 121 12.64 -7.83 3.86
CA ARG A 121 13.35 -8.46 4.99
C ARG A 121 14.29 -7.47 5.72
N PRO A 122 14.33 -7.45 7.08
CA PRO A 122 13.38 -8.11 7.98
C PRO A 122 11.94 -7.66 7.68
N LEU A 123 10.96 -8.48 8.03
CA LEU A 123 9.58 -8.17 7.69
C LEU A 123 9.11 -6.97 8.51
N ALA A 124 9.08 -5.80 7.88
CA ALA A 124 8.52 -4.58 8.42
C ALA A 124 7.77 -3.86 7.30
N ASN A 125 6.45 -3.94 7.35
CA ASN A 125 5.57 -3.18 6.46
C ASN A 125 4.68 -2.25 7.29
N CYS A 126 4.36 -1.10 6.71
CA CYS A 126 3.29 -0.24 7.19
C CYS A 126 2.38 0.08 6.02
N THR A 127 1.10 -0.19 6.21
CA THR A 127 0.08 0.09 5.22
C THR A 127 -0.73 1.30 5.68
N VAL A 128 -0.80 2.33 4.84
CA VAL A 128 -1.69 3.49 5.05
C VAL A 128 -2.94 3.28 4.19
N TRP A 129 -4.11 3.27 4.82
CA TRP A 129 -5.38 3.16 4.12
C TRP A 129 -6.13 4.48 4.26
N VAL A 130 -6.39 5.14 3.13
CA VAL A 130 -7.09 6.43 3.07
C VAL A 130 -8.48 6.21 2.49
N ALA A 131 -9.50 6.54 3.26
CA ALA A 131 -10.89 6.50 2.80
C ALA A 131 -11.15 7.71 1.90
N LEU A 132 -11.54 7.50 0.64
CA LEU A 132 -12.05 8.56 -0.24
C LEU A 132 -13.57 8.72 -0.13
N GLU A 133 -14.24 7.75 0.49
CA GLU A 133 -15.68 7.71 0.74
C GLU A 133 -15.92 7.12 2.14
N PRO A 134 -17.11 7.29 2.74
CA PRO A 134 -17.44 6.66 4.02
C PRO A 134 -17.20 5.14 3.99
N SER A 135 -16.38 4.65 4.91
CA SER A 135 -16.06 3.23 5.06
C SER A 135 -16.90 2.64 6.18
N THR A 136 -17.95 1.90 5.82
CA THR A 136 -18.96 1.38 6.75
C THR A 136 -19.00 -0.15 6.73
N ARG A 137 -19.69 -0.74 7.71
CA ARG A 137 -19.81 -2.20 7.78
C ARG A 137 -20.58 -2.76 6.57
N GLU A 138 -21.56 -1.99 6.09
CA GLU A 138 -22.46 -2.34 5.00
C GLU A 138 -21.75 -2.33 3.64
N ASN A 139 -20.75 -1.47 3.45
CA ASN A 139 -19.99 -1.38 2.19
C ASN A 139 -18.59 -2.04 2.24
N GLY A 140 -18.34 -2.84 3.27
CA GLY A 140 -17.14 -3.69 3.35
C GLY A 140 -15.90 -2.97 3.88
N CYS A 141 -16.04 -2.18 4.97
CA CYS A 141 -14.92 -1.55 5.65
C CYS A 141 -13.81 -2.55 6.02
N LEU A 142 -12.58 -2.04 6.16
CA LEU A 142 -11.44 -2.83 6.58
C LEU A 142 -11.72 -3.50 7.94
N ARG A 143 -11.34 -4.77 8.03
CA ARG A 143 -11.33 -5.54 9.29
C ARG A 143 -9.90 -5.97 9.59
N VAL A 144 -9.55 -5.91 10.86
CA VAL A 144 -8.24 -6.32 11.39
C VAL A 144 -8.45 -7.23 12.58
N ILE A 145 -7.50 -8.14 12.84
CA ILE A 145 -7.45 -8.94 14.06
C ILE A 145 -6.42 -8.27 14.98
N PRO A 146 -6.85 -7.53 16.01
CA PRO A 146 -5.92 -6.76 16.84
C PRO A 146 -4.90 -7.65 17.55
N GLY A 147 -3.63 -7.29 17.48
CA GLY A 147 -2.54 -8.03 18.10
C GLY A 147 -2.05 -9.24 17.29
N SER A 148 -2.64 -9.55 16.14
CA SER A 148 -2.19 -10.68 15.30
C SER A 148 -0.75 -10.55 14.78
N HIS A 149 -0.16 -9.35 14.84
CA HIS A 149 1.23 -9.08 14.44
C HIS A 149 2.26 -9.40 15.55
N THR A 150 1.84 -9.57 16.82
CA THR A 150 2.75 -9.60 17.98
C THR A 150 3.74 -10.76 17.95
N ASP A 151 3.30 -11.91 17.42
CA ASP A 151 4.13 -13.12 17.37
C ASP A 151 5.24 -13.03 16.31
N LYS A 152 5.18 -12.02 15.43
CA LYS A 152 6.14 -11.77 14.33
C LYS A 152 6.42 -13.01 13.48
N LYS A 153 5.43 -13.91 13.38
CA LYS A 153 5.48 -15.15 12.61
C LYS A 153 4.45 -15.06 11.50
N LEU A 154 4.85 -15.47 10.32
CA LEU A 154 3.91 -15.67 9.21
C LEU A 154 3.25 -17.03 9.40
N HIS A 155 1.92 -17.03 9.48
CA HIS A 155 1.15 -18.27 9.43
C HIS A 155 1.02 -18.76 7.98
N PRO A 156 0.90 -20.09 7.76
CA PRO A 156 0.58 -20.64 6.44
C PRO A 156 -0.74 -20.09 5.90
N HIS A 157 -0.78 -19.83 4.59
CA HIS A 157 -2.00 -19.44 3.91
C HIS A 157 -2.73 -20.66 3.35
N LEU A 158 -4.04 -20.67 3.52
CA LEU A 158 -4.91 -21.55 2.74
C LEU A 158 -5.02 -20.94 1.33
N HIS A 159 -4.77 -21.77 0.33
CA HIS A 159 -4.94 -21.36 -1.06
C HIS A 159 -6.40 -21.59 -1.47
N GLU A 160 -6.97 -20.61 -2.16
CA GLU A 160 -8.32 -20.64 -2.71
C GLU A 160 -8.22 -20.33 -4.20
N ASP A 161 -8.84 -21.16 -5.04
CA ASP A 161 -8.77 -21.03 -6.52
C ASP A 161 -9.79 -20.01 -7.07
N ARG A 162 -10.48 -19.29 -6.19
CA ARG A 162 -11.44 -18.25 -6.52
C ARG A 162 -10.78 -17.08 -7.25
N THR A 163 -11.41 -16.63 -8.34
CA THR A 163 -10.92 -15.52 -9.17
C THR A 163 -11.50 -14.15 -8.79
N ASP A 164 -12.41 -14.11 -7.83
CA ASP A 164 -13.16 -12.93 -7.35
C ASP A 164 -12.60 -12.36 -6.03
N LEU A 165 -11.29 -12.46 -5.83
CA LEU A 165 -10.58 -11.99 -4.64
C LEU A 165 -9.61 -10.83 -4.95
N THR A 166 -9.39 -9.92 -4.00
CA THR A 166 -8.44 -8.79 -4.16
C THR A 166 -7.72 -8.36 -2.87
N LEU A 167 -6.44 -7.95 -2.97
CA LEU A 167 -5.53 -7.59 -1.86
C LEU A 167 -4.69 -6.32 -2.17
N LYS A 168 -5.01 -5.11 -1.67
CA LYS A 168 -4.41 -3.84 -2.18
C LYS A 168 -4.40 -2.67 -1.16
N ALA A 169 -3.31 -1.87 -1.12
CA ALA A 169 -3.19 -0.65 -0.28
C ALA A 169 -1.96 0.23 -0.63
N LEU A 170 -1.74 1.37 0.08
CA LEU A 170 -0.46 2.10 0.12
C LEU A 170 0.50 1.39 1.07
N ARG A 171 1.75 1.19 0.66
CA ARG A 171 2.67 0.29 1.35
C ARG A 171 4.05 0.92 1.49
N TYR A 172 4.45 1.05 2.74
CA TYR A 172 5.72 1.60 3.18
C TYR A 172 6.54 0.51 3.89
N MET A 173 7.86 0.70 3.91
CA MET A 173 8.79 -0.07 4.72
C MET A 173 9.84 0.87 5.32
N PRO A 174 10.44 0.52 6.48
CA PRO A 174 11.50 1.35 7.05
C PRO A 174 12.78 1.22 6.23
N GLY A 175 13.63 2.24 6.23
CA GLY A 175 14.95 2.23 5.58
C GLY A 175 15.92 1.18 6.14
N THR A 176 15.58 0.52 7.24
CA THR A 176 16.29 -0.64 7.78
C THR A 176 15.88 -1.98 7.14
N SER A 177 14.88 -1.97 6.25
CA SER A 177 14.42 -3.15 5.51
C SER A 177 14.87 -3.13 4.06
N LEU A 178 15.18 -4.31 3.55
CA LEU A 178 15.56 -4.54 2.16
C LEU A 178 14.35 -5.03 1.37
N PHE A 179 14.09 -4.39 0.23
CA PHE A 179 13.23 -4.92 -0.84
C PHE A 179 14.02 -5.96 -1.65
N ASP A 180 13.98 -7.20 -1.20
CA ASP A 180 14.78 -8.32 -1.70
C ASP A 180 14.12 -9.01 -2.89
N ARG A 181 14.45 -8.52 -4.09
CA ARG A 181 13.95 -9.02 -5.37
C ARG A 181 14.25 -10.51 -5.64
N SER A 182 15.16 -11.15 -4.89
CA SER A 182 15.44 -12.58 -5.03
C SER A 182 14.37 -13.48 -4.41
N LEU A 183 13.58 -12.99 -3.45
CA LEU A 183 12.58 -13.78 -2.73
C LEU A 183 11.33 -14.13 -3.56
N ARG A 184 11.10 -13.38 -4.65
CA ARG A 184 9.98 -13.51 -5.56
C ARG A 184 10.44 -13.15 -6.98
N PRO A 185 11.15 -14.06 -7.67
CA PRO A 185 11.61 -13.83 -9.03
C PRO A 185 10.41 -13.64 -9.99
N ALA A 186 10.68 -13.11 -11.19
CA ALA A 186 9.68 -12.79 -12.22
C ALA A 186 9.03 -14.04 -12.88
N ASP A 187 8.69 -15.07 -12.11
CA ASP A 187 8.03 -16.28 -12.61
C ASP A 187 6.50 -16.19 -12.59
N GLY A 188 5.94 -15.07 -12.12
CA GLY A 188 4.50 -14.78 -12.11
C GLY A 188 3.70 -15.56 -11.05
N LYS A 189 4.35 -16.33 -10.17
CA LYS A 189 3.69 -17.23 -9.20
C LYS A 189 3.50 -16.63 -7.81
N THR A 190 3.37 -15.31 -7.72
CA THR A 190 3.26 -14.63 -6.41
C THR A 190 1.83 -14.56 -5.88
N GLY A 191 0.83 -14.91 -6.70
CA GLY A 191 -0.59 -14.74 -6.39
C GLY A 191 -1.04 -13.26 -6.37
N VAL A 192 -0.14 -12.32 -6.68
CA VAL A 192 -0.40 -10.88 -6.71
C VAL A 192 -0.06 -10.35 -8.11
N ALA A 193 -0.91 -9.50 -8.66
CA ALA A 193 -0.73 -8.90 -9.99
C ALA A 193 0.34 -7.79 -10.00
N VAL A 194 1.56 -8.09 -9.50
CA VAL A 194 2.69 -7.16 -9.40
C VAL A 194 3.99 -7.90 -9.75
N SER A 195 4.82 -7.31 -10.61
CA SER A 195 6.20 -7.77 -10.84
C SER A 195 7.14 -7.17 -9.80
N PHE A 196 7.57 -7.93 -8.79
CA PHE A 196 8.53 -7.42 -7.81
C PHE A 196 9.93 -7.23 -8.38
N ALA A 197 10.29 -7.94 -9.45
CA ALA A 197 11.60 -7.82 -10.09
C ALA A 197 11.83 -6.43 -10.67
N THR A 198 10.79 -5.83 -11.28
CA THR A 198 10.86 -4.52 -11.94
C THR A 198 10.21 -3.41 -11.13
N ARG A 199 9.73 -3.68 -9.92
CA ARG A 199 9.02 -2.68 -9.12
C ARG A 199 9.96 -1.58 -8.64
N PRO A 200 9.63 -0.29 -8.87
CA PRO A 200 10.36 0.83 -8.29
C PRO A 200 9.99 1.03 -6.81
N PRO A 201 10.97 1.10 -5.89
CA PRO A 201 10.82 1.73 -4.57
C PRO A 201 11.26 3.21 -4.63
N TRP A 202 10.71 4.04 -3.75
CA TRP A 202 11.07 5.45 -3.58
C TRP A 202 11.47 5.72 -2.13
N LEU A 203 12.69 6.21 -1.92
CA LEU A 203 13.11 6.74 -0.63
C LEU A 203 12.41 8.09 -0.41
N LEU A 204 11.43 8.13 0.50
CA LEU A 204 10.62 9.32 0.74
C LEU A 204 11.19 10.22 1.84
N ARG A 205 11.87 9.63 2.83
CA ARG A 205 12.53 10.37 3.91
C ARG A 205 13.71 9.58 4.47
N GLY A 206 14.75 10.29 4.89
CA GLY A 206 15.90 9.71 5.59
C GLY A 206 16.85 8.99 4.62
N GLU A 207 17.39 7.86 5.04
CA GLU A 207 18.41 7.10 4.31
C GLU A 207 18.08 5.61 4.20
N ASP A 208 18.54 4.95 3.13
CA ASP A 208 18.60 3.49 3.09
C ASP A 208 19.71 2.98 4.01
N LYS A 209 19.34 2.57 5.22
CA LYS A 209 20.28 2.02 6.22
C LYS A 209 20.82 0.65 5.84
N THR A 210 20.23 -0.03 4.85
CA THR A 210 20.76 -1.29 4.34
C THR A 210 21.91 -1.09 3.36
N GLY A 211 21.94 0.05 2.65
CA GLY A 211 22.84 0.32 1.53
C GLY A 211 22.67 -0.65 0.34
N ARG A 212 21.54 -1.37 0.29
CA ARG A 212 21.30 -2.48 -0.64
C ARG A 212 19.99 -2.35 -1.41
N ASN A 213 19.14 -1.36 -1.09
CA ASN A 213 17.94 -1.12 -1.86
C ASN A 213 18.33 -0.49 -3.21
N ASP A 214 17.88 -1.12 -4.29
CA ASP A 214 18.03 -0.56 -5.64
C ASP A 214 16.83 0.35 -5.95
N PHE A 215 17.12 1.66 -6.02
CA PHE A 215 16.19 2.74 -6.36
C PHE A 215 16.29 3.19 -7.83
N ALA A 216 17.07 2.51 -8.67
CA ALA A 216 17.15 2.79 -10.11
C ALA A 216 16.20 1.88 -10.89
N VAL A 217 16.04 0.62 -10.48
CA VAL A 217 15.17 -0.36 -11.15
C VAL A 217 13.71 0.09 -11.16
N GLY A 218 13.07 0.00 -12.33
CA GLY A 218 11.63 0.24 -12.50
C GLY A 218 11.26 1.72 -12.66
N HIS A 219 12.19 2.63 -12.42
CA HIS A 219 12.03 4.04 -12.74
C HIS A 219 12.33 4.22 -14.22
N ARG A 220 11.38 4.78 -14.97
CA ARG A 220 11.60 5.14 -16.37
C ARG A 220 12.32 6.47 -16.39
N ASP A 221 13.32 6.62 -17.26
CA ASP A 221 13.93 7.91 -17.53
C ASP A 221 12.83 8.87 -18.00
N ALA A 222 12.66 9.97 -17.28
CA ALA A 222 11.66 11.00 -17.55
C ALA A 222 11.92 11.73 -18.87
#